data_AF-A0A838RWR4-F1
#
_entry.id   AF-A0A838RWR4-F1
#
_cell.length_a   1.000
_cell.length_b   1.000
_cell.length_c   1.000
_cell.angle_alpha   90.00
_cell.angle_beta   90.00
_cell.angle_gamma   90.00
#
_symmetry.space_group_name_H-M   'P 1'
#
loop_
_entity.id
_entity.type
_entity.pdbx_description
1 polymer ?
#
loop_
_entity_poly.entity_id
_entity_poly.type
_entity_poly.pdbx_seq_one_letter_code
_entity_poly.pdbx_strand_id
1 'polypeptide(L)'
;MRIVKVIPLLLLVATASVTAQQEVHPIRNFIRINDQFCTGAQPRLEHLARLKTEGVKAIINLRPPSEHRAAEEEAKAKELGLRYFNIPVVFGEPKEDQATEF
;
A
#
# COMPACT_ATOMS: atom_id res chain seq x y z
N MET A 1 26.02 59.33 26.70
CA MET A 1 26.34 58.74 25.38
C MET A 1 25.49 57.49 25.21
N ARG A 2 24.40 57.54 24.42
CA ARG A 2 23.46 56.43 24.23
C ARG A 2 23.92 55.58 23.05
N ILE A 3 24.22 54.30 23.29
CA ILE A 3 24.63 53.35 22.25
C ILE A 3 23.35 52.67 21.72
N VAL A 4 22.97 52.97 20.48
CA VAL A 4 21.85 52.32 19.79
C VAL A 4 22.35 50.97 19.26
N LYS A 5 21.79 49.87 19.77
CA LYS A 5 22.00 48.52 19.22
C LYS A 5 21.04 48.33 18.05
N VAL A 6 21.59 48.22 16.83
CA VAL A 6 20.83 47.85 15.63
C VAL A 6 20.75 46.33 15.60
N ILE A 7 19.55 45.77 15.77
CA ILE A 7 19.29 44.33 15.64
C ILE A 7 18.84 44.10 14.20
N PRO A 8 19.49 43.22 13.41
CA PRO A 8 19.02 42.93 12.07
C PRO A 8 17.79 42.02 12.17
N LEU A 9 16.68 42.47 11.59
CA LEU A 9 15.46 41.68 11.42
C LEU A 9 15.71 40.66 10.30
N LEU A 10 15.97 39.40 10.68
CA LEU A 10 16.12 38.29 9.75
C LEU A 10 14.72 37.86 9.27
N LEU A 11 14.38 38.18 8.02
CA LEU A 11 13.13 37.78 7.38
C LEU A 11 13.22 36.30 6.96
N LEU A 12 12.64 35.40 7.76
CA LEU A 12 12.55 33.98 7.45
C LEU A 12 11.45 33.74 6.39
N VAL A 13 11.85 33.59 5.13
CA VAL A 13 10.93 33.16 4.06
C VAL A 13 10.70 31.67 4.21
N ALA A 14 9.57 31.28 4.79
CA ALA A 14 9.14 29.90 4.82
C ALA A 14 8.66 29.49 3.41
N THR A 15 9.50 28.79 2.66
CA THR A 15 9.07 28.14 1.43
C THR A 15 8.20 26.94 1.81
N ALA A 16 6.88 27.09 1.70
CA ALA A 16 5.95 25.99 1.78
C ALA A 16 6.20 25.05 0.59
N SER A 17 6.90 23.94 0.83
CA SER A 17 7.03 22.86 -0.14
C SER A 17 5.64 22.25 -0.35
N VAL A 18 5.02 22.53 -1.50
CA VAL A 18 3.84 21.79 -1.97
C VAL A 18 4.32 20.37 -2.25
N THR A 19 4.04 19.43 -1.34
CA THR A 19 4.20 18.01 -1.63
C THR A 19 3.18 17.65 -2.71
N ALA A 20 3.64 17.50 -3.95
CA ALA A 20 2.86 16.82 -4.98
C ALA A 20 2.69 15.36 -4.54
N GLN A 21 1.61 15.06 -3.81
CA GLN A 21 1.20 13.69 -3.58
C GLN A 21 0.88 13.11 -4.96
N GLN A 22 1.78 12.25 -5.48
CA GLN A 22 1.47 11.47 -6.67
C GLN A 22 0.19 10.68 -6.37
N GLU A 23 -0.87 10.96 -7.12
CA GLU A 23 -2.10 10.19 -7.01
C GLU A 23 -1.80 8.74 -7.36
N VAL A 24 -1.89 7.89 -6.35
CA VAL A 24 -1.81 6.45 -6.51
C VAL A 24 -3.08 6.01 -7.23
N HIS A 25 -2.93 5.48 -8.45
CA HIS A 25 -4.07 4.97 -9.21
C HIS A 25 -4.90 3.98 -8.38
N PRO A 26 -6.23 3.94 -8.55
CA PRO A 26 -7.06 3.02 -7.78
C PRO A 26 -6.75 1.57 -8.12
N ILE A 27 -6.90 0.68 -7.14
CA ILE A 27 -6.93 -0.77 -7.39
C ILE A 27 -8.21 -1.05 -8.20
N ARG A 28 -8.07 -1.71 -9.35
CA ARG A 28 -9.22 -2.06 -10.19
C ARG A 28 -10.17 -3.01 -9.45
N ASN A 29 -11.48 -2.79 -9.57
CA ASN A 29 -12.53 -3.59 -8.93
C ASN A 29 -12.35 -3.75 -7.42
N PHE A 30 -11.82 -2.72 -6.74
CA PHE A 30 -11.66 -2.75 -5.29
C PHE A 30 -12.99 -2.54 -4.57
N ILE A 31 -13.35 -3.49 -3.71
CA ILE A 31 -14.60 -3.48 -2.94
C ILE A 31 -14.24 -3.76 -1.49
N ARG A 32 -14.59 -2.83 -0.60
CA ARG A 32 -14.56 -3.07 0.85
C ARG A 32 -15.92 -3.62 1.26
N ILE A 33 -15.94 -4.88 1.66
CA ILE A 33 -17.17 -5.61 2.00
C ILE A 33 -17.61 -5.26 3.43
N ASN A 34 -16.64 -5.14 4.34
CA ASN A 34 -16.85 -4.67 5.71
C ASN A 34 -15.51 -4.14 6.30
N ASP A 35 -15.50 -3.84 7.59
CA ASP A 35 -14.33 -3.30 8.30
C ASP A 35 -13.13 -4.26 8.30
N GLN A 36 -13.36 -5.56 8.14
CA GLN A 36 -12.34 -6.61 8.22
C GLN A 36 -11.95 -7.19 6.86
N PHE A 37 -12.72 -6.93 5.80
CA PHE A 37 -12.56 -7.62 4.52
C PHE A 37 -12.75 -6.70 3.30
N CYS A 38 -11.81 -6.81 2.37
CA CYS A 38 -11.86 -6.17 1.06
C CYS A 38 -11.29 -7.10 -0.02
N THR A 39 -11.72 -6.89 -1.26
CA THR A 39 -11.27 -7.62 -2.44
C THR A 39 -10.93 -6.66 -3.57
N GLY A 40 -10.12 -7.09 -4.53
CA GLY A 40 -9.73 -6.27 -5.69
C GLY A 40 -8.89 -7.04 -6.69
N ALA A 41 -8.63 -6.42 -7.84
CA ALA A 41 -7.68 -6.94 -8.80
C ALA A 41 -6.22 -6.75 -8.31
N GLN A 42 -5.27 -7.25 -9.11
CA GLN A 42 -3.83 -7.12 -8.89
C GLN A 42 -3.42 -5.70 -8.41
N PRO A 43 -2.96 -5.55 -7.16
CA PRO A 43 -2.41 -4.28 -6.68
C PRO A 43 -1.03 -4.02 -7.29
N ARG A 44 -0.60 -2.75 -7.24
CA ARG A 44 0.80 -2.33 -7.43
C ARG A 44 1.49 -2.27 -6.08
N LEU A 45 2.82 -2.17 -6.08
CA LEU A 45 3.61 -2.12 -4.85
C LEU A 45 3.25 -0.92 -3.98
N GLU A 46 2.97 0.25 -4.56
CA GLU A 46 2.53 1.43 -3.80
C GLU A 46 1.16 1.23 -3.12
N HIS A 47 0.31 0.34 -3.65
CA HIS A 47 -0.98 0.04 -3.04
C HIS A 47 -0.83 -0.74 -1.74
N LEU A 48 0.18 -1.61 -1.63
CA LEU A 48 0.42 -2.41 -0.43
C LEU A 48 0.72 -1.51 0.78
N ALA A 49 1.51 -0.45 0.57
CA ALA A 49 1.80 0.53 1.60
C ALA A 49 0.52 1.26 2.05
N ARG A 50 -0.31 1.70 1.09
CA ARG A 50 -1.60 2.34 1.39
C ARG A 50 -2.52 1.41 2.19
N LEU A 51 -2.70 0.17 1.74
CA LEU A 51 -3.53 -0.82 2.43
C LEU A 51 -3.04 -1.08 3.87
N LYS A 52 -1.73 -1.12 4.09
CA LYS A 52 -1.16 -1.22 5.44
C LYS A 52 -1.56 -0.02 6.31
N THR A 53 -1.49 1.21 5.78
CA THR A 53 -1.91 2.41 6.51
C THR A 53 -3.41 2.44 6.79
N GLU A 54 -4.22 1.85 5.91
CA GLU A 54 -5.66 1.64 6.10
C GLU A 54 -6.00 0.50 7.08
N GLY A 55 -4.99 -0.15 7.69
CA GLY A 55 -5.18 -1.16 8.71
C GLY A 55 -5.26 -2.60 8.20
N VAL A 56 -5.02 -2.85 6.91
CA VAL A 56 -4.92 -4.23 6.39
C VAL A 56 -3.74 -4.95 7.06
N LYS A 57 -3.99 -6.19 7.48
CA LYS A 57 -3.02 -7.03 8.22
C LYS A 57 -2.54 -8.25 7.43
N ALA A 58 -3.31 -8.67 6.44
CA ALA A 58 -3.03 -9.86 5.65
C ALA A 58 -3.49 -9.67 4.20
N ILE A 59 -2.78 -10.33 3.28
CA ILE A 59 -3.11 -10.44 1.87
C ILE A 59 -3.26 -11.93 1.53
N ILE A 60 -4.36 -12.25 0.86
CA ILE A 60 -4.58 -13.55 0.24
C ILE A 60 -4.51 -13.32 -1.27
N ASN A 61 -3.43 -13.75 -1.90
CA ASN A 61 -3.25 -13.68 -3.34
C ASN A 61 -3.73 -14.98 -3.96
N LEU A 62 -4.81 -14.91 -4.74
CA LEU A 62 -5.41 -16.06 -5.42
C LEU A 62 -4.78 -16.33 -6.80
N ARG A 63 -3.88 -15.47 -7.27
CA ARG A 63 -3.33 -15.54 -8.62
C ARG A 63 -2.13 -16.49 -8.68
N PRO A 64 -2.02 -17.32 -9.74
CA PRO A 64 -0.82 -18.12 -9.97
C PRO A 64 0.46 -17.26 -10.03
N PRO A 65 1.56 -17.67 -9.35
CA PRO A 65 2.81 -16.92 -9.34
C PRO A 65 3.42 -16.65 -10.72
N SER A 66 3.15 -17.52 -11.69
CA SER A 66 3.65 -17.40 -13.06
C SER A 66 3.03 -16.26 -13.87
N GLU A 67 1.91 -15.69 -13.42
CA GLU A 67 1.17 -14.68 -14.18
C GLU A 67 1.53 -13.22 -13.83
N HIS A 68 2.40 -13.01 -12.84
CA HIS A 68 2.73 -11.68 -12.34
C HIS A 68 4.09 -11.65 -11.63
N ARG A 69 4.49 -10.48 -11.13
CA ARG A 69 5.73 -10.27 -10.35
C ARG A 69 5.53 -10.73 -8.89
N ALA A 70 5.15 -12.00 -8.71
CA ALA A 70 4.72 -12.56 -7.43
C ALA A 70 5.77 -12.42 -6.32
N ALA A 71 7.04 -12.69 -6.65
CA ALA A 71 8.15 -12.58 -5.70
C ALA A 71 8.33 -11.15 -5.18
N GLU A 72 8.10 -10.14 -6.03
CA GLU A 72 8.23 -8.73 -5.65
C GLU A 72 7.06 -8.27 -4.77
N GLU A 73 5.84 -8.72 -5.08
CA GLU A 73 4.67 -8.46 -4.24
C GLU A 73 4.84 -9.07 -2.85
N GLU A 74 5.25 -10.35 -2.80
CA GLU A 74 5.49 -11.05 -1.53
C GLU A 74 6.62 -10.40 -0.73
N ALA A 75 7.74 -10.06 -1.37
CA ALA A 75 8.85 -9.37 -0.72
C ALA A 75 8.40 -8.02 -0.15
N LYS A 76 7.61 -7.24 -0.91
CA LYS A 76 7.10 -5.95 -0.44
C LYS A 76 6.09 -6.10 0.69
N ALA A 77 5.20 -7.09 0.62
CA ALA A 77 4.26 -7.38 1.69
C ALA A 77 4.99 -7.73 2.99
N LYS A 78 6.03 -8.58 2.91
CA LYS A 78 6.90 -8.92 4.04
C LYS A 78 7.63 -7.70 4.61
N GLU A 79 8.21 -6.86 3.75
CA GLU A 79 8.86 -5.60 4.15
C GLU A 79 7.92 -4.68 4.94
N LEU A 80 6.65 -4.59 4.53
CA LEU A 80 5.62 -3.77 5.17
C LEU A 80 5.01 -4.42 6.42
N GLY A 81 5.45 -5.62 6.81
CA GLY A 81 4.89 -6.38 7.93
C GLY A 81 3.43 -6.78 7.70
N LEU A 82 3.07 -7.10 6.46
CA LEU A 82 1.80 -7.73 6.09
C LEU A 82 2.01 -9.25 6.08
N ARG A 83 1.04 -9.99 6.61
CA ARG A 83 1.00 -11.44 6.38
C ARG A 83 0.62 -11.67 4.92
N TYR A 84 1.29 -12.60 4.26
CA TYR A 84 1.07 -12.86 2.85
C TYR A 84 0.87 -14.36 2.65
N PHE A 85 -0.25 -14.71 2.02
CA PHE A 85 -0.59 -16.08 1.67
C PHE A 85 -0.90 -16.12 0.17
N ASN A 86 -0.32 -17.09 -0.54
CA ASN A 86 -0.66 -17.33 -1.93
C ASN A 86 -1.34 -18.69 -2.06
N ILE A 87 -2.63 -18.67 -2.44
CA ILE A 87 -3.42 -19.87 -2.76
C ILE A 87 -3.77 -19.77 -4.25
N PRO A 88 -2.94 -20.32 -5.15
CA PRO A 88 -3.11 -20.10 -6.57
C PRO A 88 -4.33 -20.85 -7.13
N VAL A 89 -5.38 -20.14 -7.51
CA VAL A 89 -6.59 -20.70 -8.12
C VAL A 89 -6.53 -20.52 -9.64
N VAL A 90 -6.55 -21.63 -10.38
CA VAL A 90 -6.63 -21.60 -11.85
C VAL A 90 -8.08 -21.30 -12.25
N PHE A 91 -8.27 -20.30 -13.10
CA PHE A 91 -9.61 -19.93 -13.56
C PHE A 91 -10.28 -21.09 -14.32
N GLY A 92 -11.50 -21.45 -13.93
CA GLY A 92 -12.23 -22.58 -14.50
C GLY A 92 -11.91 -23.94 -13.86
N GLU A 93 -10.88 -24.01 -13.01
CA GLU A 93 -10.45 -25.23 -12.33
C GLU A 93 -10.21 -25.00 -10.82
N PRO A 94 -11.18 -24.45 -10.05
CA PRO A 94 -11.04 -24.32 -8.61
C PRO A 94 -11.01 -25.70 -7.95
N LYS A 95 -10.22 -25.84 -6.89
CA LYS A 95 -10.15 -27.07 -6.09
C LYS A 95 -10.75 -26.85 -4.71
N GLU A 96 -11.37 -27.90 -4.16
CA GLU A 96 -12.07 -27.84 -2.88
C GLU A 96 -11.14 -27.48 -1.72
N ASP A 97 -9.92 -28.02 -1.73
CA ASP A 97 -8.92 -27.76 -0.70
C ASP A 97 -8.57 -26.26 -0.58
N GLN A 98 -8.49 -25.55 -1.70
CA GLN A 98 -8.21 -24.12 -1.77
C GLN A 98 -9.25 -23.25 -1.07
N ALA A 99 -10.50 -23.71 -0.99
CA ALA A 99 -11.57 -22.99 -0.31
C ALA A 99 -11.52 -23.18 1.22
N THR A 100 -10.82 -24.21 1.70
CA THR A 100 -10.81 -24.63 3.11
C THR A 100 -9.47 -24.40 3.81
N GLU A 101 -8.49 -23.80 3.13
CA GLU A 101 -7.11 -23.65 3.61
C GLU A 101 -6.95 -22.68 4.81
N PHE A 102 -8.03 -22.03 5.28
CA PHE A 102 -8.01 -21.05 6.38
C PHE A 102 -9.17 -21.19 7.37
#